data_AF-A0A7V0S4N1-F1
#
_entry.id   AF-A0A7V0S4N1-F1
#
_cell.length_a   1.000
_cell.length_b   1.000
_cell.length_c   1.000
_cell.angle_alpha   90.00
_cell.angle_beta   90.00
_cell.angle_gamma   90.00
#
_symmetry.space_group_name_H-M   'P 1'
#
loop_
_entity.id
_entity.type
_entity.pdbx_description
1 polymer ?
#
loop_
_entity_poly.entity_id
_entity_poly.type
_entity_poly.pdbx_seq_one_letter_code
_entity_poly.pdbx_strand_id
1 'polypeptide(L)'
;MKKMLKTAAIWAVITSMVVTSAAESVYLSGYARNYTGMLLHDKNEYSILQNTFNLKFEHSRSQVAFVTNLYVYQYSGTELEIGLRELYLDLLFDKMDLRIGQQQIIWGKADGMFITDIVSPKNLSEFLLPDFDEIRIGVTSL
;
A
#
# COMPACT_ATOMS: atom_id res chain seq x y z
N MET A 1 27.07 6.45 -5.45
CA MET A 1 27.30 5.58 -4.27
C MET A 1 26.09 5.51 -3.33
N LYS A 2 25.49 6.63 -2.88
CA LYS A 2 24.33 6.59 -1.95
C LYS A 2 23.07 5.88 -2.48
N LYS A 3 22.78 5.95 -3.80
CA LYS A 3 21.65 5.23 -4.42
C LYS A 3 21.85 3.70 -4.43
N MET A 4 23.06 3.22 -4.72
CA MET A 4 23.38 1.78 -4.69
C MET A 4 23.31 1.18 -3.28
N LEU A 5 23.68 1.95 -2.26
CA LEU A 5 23.59 1.51 -0.86
C LEU A 5 22.13 1.37 -0.42
N LYS A 6 21.25 2.27 -0.87
CA LYS A 6 19.80 2.18 -0.60
C LYS A 6 19.16 0.97 -1.30
N THR A 7 19.50 0.71 -2.56
CA THR A 7 19.00 -0.47 -3.27
C THR A 7 19.52 -1.77 -2.68
N ALA A 8 20.79 -1.81 -2.24
CA ALA A 8 21.35 -2.98 -1.57
C ALA A 8 20.71 -3.23 -0.20
N ALA A 9 20.35 -2.18 0.55
CA ALA A 9 19.63 -2.33 1.81
C ALA A 9 18.21 -2.88 1.59
N ILE A 10 17.51 -2.43 0.54
CA ILE A 10 16.19 -2.96 0.16
C ILE A 10 16.30 -4.45 -0.20
N TRP A 11 17.29 -4.84 -1.02
CA TRP A 11 17.52 -6.24 -1.37
C TRP A 11 17.93 -7.10 -0.17
N ALA A 12 18.73 -6.56 0.77
CA ALA A 12 19.12 -7.28 1.97
C ALA A 12 17.92 -7.58 2.89
N VAL A 13 17.01 -6.62 3.06
CA VAL A 13 15.76 -6.81 3.82
C VAL A 13 14.84 -7.84 3.15
N ILE A 14 14.73 -7.81 1.82
CA ILE A 14 13.95 -8.79 1.06
C ILE A 14 14.56 -10.20 1.19
N THR A 15 15.90 -10.31 1.16
CA THR A 15 16.59 -11.61 1.21
C THR A 15 16.56 -12.23 2.61
N SER A 16 16.60 -11.41 3.67
CA SER A 16 16.51 -11.92 5.05
C SER A 16 15.12 -12.41 5.43
N MET A 17 14.07 -12.02 4.70
CA MET A 17 12.68 -12.48 4.94
C MET A 17 12.36 -13.84 4.32
N VAL A 18 13.18 -14.35 3.40
CA VAL A 18 12.92 -15.63 2.72
C VAL A 18 13.43 -16.84 3.51
N VAL A 19 14.26 -16.62 4.55
CA VAL A 19 14.88 -17.71 5.33
C VAL A 19 14.32 -17.73 6.75
N THR A 20 13.08 -18.14 6.93
CA THR A 20 12.62 -18.72 8.20
C THR A 20 11.39 -19.60 7.93
N SER A 21 11.59 -20.90 8.04
CA SER A 21 10.54 -21.91 7.92
C SER A 21 10.32 -22.54 9.29
N ALA A 22 9.18 -22.23 9.92
CA ALA A 22 8.47 -23.10 10.86
C ALA A 22 7.13 -22.45 11.24
N ALA A 23 6.03 -22.97 10.67
CA ALA A 23 4.65 -22.69 11.09
C ALA A 23 4.23 -21.21 11.09
N GLU A 24 4.36 -20.56 9.93
CA GLU A 24 4.16 -19.12 9.78
C GLU A 24 3.34 -18.83 8.52
N SER A 25 2.22 -18.15 8.67
CA SER A 25 1.40 -17.74 7.53
C SER A 25 1.93 -16.41 7.00
N VAL A 26 2.86 -16.48 6.06
CA VAL A 26 3.16 -15.36 5.17
C VAL A 26 1.98 -15.20 4.22
N TYR A 27 1.29 -14.07 4.31
CA TYR A 27 0.20 -13.73 3.41
C TYR A 27 0.67 -12.65 2.43
N LEU A 28 0.65 -13.01 1.15
CA LEU A 28 0.97 -12.11 0.05
C LEU A 28 -0.31 -11.87 -0.74
N SER A 29 -0.65 -10.60 -0.94
CA SER A 29 -1.79 -10.19 -1.74
C SER A 29 -1.45 -8.94 -2.55
N GLY A 30 -2.26 -8.64 -3.55
CA GLY A 30 -1.98 -7.51 -4.42
C GLY A 30 -2.71 -7.62 -5.75
N TYR A 31 -2.46 -6.65 -6.62
CA TYR A 31 -3.03 -6.61 -7.96
C TYR A 31 -2.15 -5.80 -8.90
N ALA A 32 -2.29 -6.11 -10.19
CA ALA A 32 -1.85 -5.25 -11.27
C ALA A 32 -3.10 -4.80 -12.04
N ARG A 33 -3.20 -3.53 -12.35
CA ARG A 33 -4.38 -2.93 -12.99
C ARG A 33 -3.96 -1.93 -14.04
N ASN A 34 -4.66 -1.96 -15.17
CA ASN A 34 -4.56 -0.94 -16.20
C ASN A 34 -5.91 -0.23 -16.31
N TYR A 35 -5.89 1.11 -16.25
CA TYR A 35 -7.02 1.96 -16.59
C TYR A 35 -6.72 2.73 -17.87
N THR A 36 -7.61 2.59 -18.84
CA THR A 36 -7.54 3.30 -20.11
C THR A 36 -8.90 3.93 -20.40
N GLY A 37 -8.94 5.25 -20.51
CA GLY A 37 -10.11 6.01 -20.93
C GLY A 37 -9.87 6.62 -22.30
N MET A 38 -10.84 6.47 -23.21
CA MET A 38 -10.82 7.03 -24.56
C MET A 38 -12.01 7.97 -24.74
N LEU A 39 -11.76 9.14 -25.33
CA LEU A 39 -12.83 10.08 -25.68
C LEU A 39 -13.55 9.59 -26.94
N LEU A 40 -14.89 9.60 -26.91
CA LEU A 40 -15.74 9.12 -28.02
C LEU A 40 -16.06 10.21 -29.06
N HIS A 41 -15.82 11.47 -28.71
CA HIS A 41 -15.90 12.61 -29.62
C HIS A 41 -14.55 13.34 -29.55
N ASP A 42 -14.08 13.80 -30.71
CA ASP A 42 -12.74 14.31 -30.99
C ASP A 42 -11.63 13.24 -31.08
N LYS A 43 -10.58 13.58 -31.84
CA LYS A 43 -9.56 12.68 -32.43
C LYS A 43 -8.92 11.66 -31.47
N ASN A 44 -9.51 10.49 -31.23
CA ASN A 44 -8.86 9.32 -30.58
C ASN A 44 -7.89 9.66 -29.43
N GLU A 45 -8.23 10.65 -28.60
CA GLU A 45 -7.38 11.10 -27.50
C GLU A 45 -7.73 10.28 -26.24
N TYR A 46 -6.68 9.88 -25.52
CA TYR A 46 -6.84 9.17 -24.26
C TYR A 46 -7.14 10.19 -23.16
N SER A 47 -8.25 10.00 -22.43
CA SER A 47 -8.56 10.80 -21.25
C SER A 47 -7.71 10.41 -20.04
N ILE A 48 -7.36 9.12 -19.94
CA ILE A 48 -6.48 8.58 -18.90
C ILE A 48 -5.80 7.30 -19.42
N LEU A 49 -4.53 7.14 -19.06
CA LEU A 49 -3.80 5.89 -19.23
C LEU A 49 -2.93 5.70 -17.99
N GLN A 50 -3.31 4.76 -17.14
CA GLN A 50 -2.68 4.51 -15.85
C GLN A 50 -2.43 3.01 -15.66
N ASN A 51 -1.21 2.66 -15.24
CA ASN A 51 -0.89 1.35 -14.71
C ASN A 51 -0.69 1.45 -13.20
N THR A 52 -1.26 0.50 -12.48
CA THR A 52 -1.12 0.36 -11.03
C THR A 52 -0.57 -1.02 -10.73
N PHE A 53 0.42 -1.07 -9.85
CA PHE A 53 0.85 -2.30 -9.21
C PHE A 53 0.78 -2.10 -7.68
N ASN A 54 0.17 -3.06 -7.00
CA ASN A 54 0.00 -3.08 -5.55
C ASN A 54 0.47 -4.43 -5.04
N LEU A 55 1.28 -4.41 -3.99
CA LEU A 55 1.77 -5.62 -3.33
C LEU A 55 1.76 -5.42 -1.81
N LYS A 56 0.92 -6.20 -1.14
CA LYS A 56 0.83 -6.26 0.31
C LYS A 56 1.40 -7.57 0.84
N PHE A 57 2.32 -7.45 1.78
CA PHE A 57 2.93 -8.55 2.49
C PHE A 57 2.60 -8.43 3.98
N GLU A 58 2.06 -9.50 4.53
CA GLU A 58 1.71 -9.62 5.93
C GLU A 58 2.38 -10.87 6.48
N HIS A 59 3.02 -10.70 7.63
CA HIS A 59 3.76 -11.77 8.29
C HIS A 59 3.51 -11.66 9.79
N SER A 60 3.11 -12.74 10.43
CA SER A 60 2.81 -12.75 11.85
C SER A 60 3.36 -14.00 12.52
N ARG A 61 4.00 -13.78 13.68
CA ARG A 61 4.65 -14.79 14.49
C ARG A 61 4.39 -14.56 15.96
N SER A 62 3.56 -15.42 16.57
CA SER A 62 3.29 -15.40 18.01
C SER A 62 2.83 -14.02 18.49
N GLN A 63 3.76 -13.21 19.00
CA GLN A 63 3.53 -11.87 19.55
C GLN A 63 4.01 -10.73 18.64
N VAL A 64 4.44 -11.02 17.41
CA VAL A 64 4.95 -10.00 16.49
C VAL A 64 4.22 -10.10 15.16
N ALA A 65 3.82 -8.97 14.58
CA ALA A 65 3.38 -8.91 13.18
C ALA A 65 4.09 -7.80 12.42
N PHE A 66 4.27 -8.01 11.13
CA PHE A 66 4.87 -7.06 10.21
C PHE A 66 4.00 -6.95 8.96
N VAL A 67 3.68 -5.72 8.58
CA VAL A 67 2.85 -5.43 7.42
C VAL A 67 3.55 -4.38 6.56
N THR A 68 3.59 -4.63 5.26
CA THR A 68 4.05 -3.68 4.25
C THR A 68 3.12 -3.70 3.05
N ASN A 69 2.80 -2.52 2.51
CA ASN A 69 1.93 -2.35 1.35
C ASN A 69 2.61 -1.39 0.36
N LEU A 70 3.29 -1.95 -0.63
CA LEU A 70 4.00 -1.24 -1.68
C LEU A 70 3.07 -0.96 -2.86
N TYR A 71 3.21 0.23 -3.43
CA TYR A 71 2.51 0.57 -4.66
C TYR A 71 3.40 1.28 -5.67
N VAL A 72 3.02 1.10 -6.93
CA VAL A 72 3.60 1.78 -8.07
C VAL A 72 2.46 2.28 -8.95
N TYR A 73 2.44 3.58 -9.22
CA TYR A 73 1.57 4.18 -10.22
C TYR A 73 2.40 4.72 -11.38
N GLN A 74 1.94 4.45 -12.59
CA GLN A 74 2.48 5.01 -13.81
C GLN A 74 1.34 5.66 -14.57
N TYR A 75 1.34 6.98 -14.67
CA TYR A 75 0.45 7.71 -15.55
C TYR A 75 1.17 8.10 -16.83
N SER A 76 0.44 8.18 -17.95
CA SER A 76 0.98 8.72 -19.19
C SER A 76 1.30 10.21 -19.02
N GLY A 77 2.56 10.59 -19.23
CA GLY A 77 3.01 11.98 -19.16
C GLY A 77 3.50 12.45 -17.78
N THR A 78 3.51 11.59 -16.76
CA THR A 78 4.10 11.91 -15.44
C THR A 78 5.30 11.00 -15.14
N GLU A 79 6.04 11.34 -14.09
CA GLU A 79 7.05 10.45 -13.53
C GLU A 79 6.39 9.24 -12.84
N LEU A 80 7.16 8.15 -12.71
CA LEU A 80 6.75 6.94 -12.00
C LEU A 80 6.63 7.24 -10.50
N GLU A 81 5.46 7.02 -9.92
CA GLU A 81 5.23 7.15 -8.49
C GLU A 81 5.40 5.79 -7.81
N ILE A 82 6.24 5.74 -6.77
CA ILE A 82 6.46 4.55 -5.96
C ILE A 82 6.31 4.97 -4.50
N GLY A 83 5.52 4.24 -3.73
CA GLY A 83 5.29 4.56 -2.32
C GLY A 83 4.90 3.36 -1.48
N LEU A 84 4.84 3.57 -0.17
CA LEU A 84 4.34 2.61 0.80
C LEU A 84 3.06 3.17 1.41
N ARG A 85 1.95 2.44 1.29
CA ARG A 85 0.69 2.83 1.96
C ARG A 85 0.70 2.46 3.43
N GLU A 86 1.31 1.31 3.73
CA GLU A 86 1.46 0.77 5.08
C GLU A 86 2.88 0.23 5.24
N LEU A 87 3.48 0.50 6.39
CA LEU A 87 4.73 -0.08 6.87
C LEU A 87 4.70 0.00 8.39
N TYR A 88 4.26 -1.06 9.05
CA TYR A 88 4.20 -1.09 10.50
C TYR A 88 4.58 -2.46 11.08
N LEU A 89 4.94 -2.42 12.35
CA LEU A 89 5.27 -3.57 13.17
C LEU A 89 4.38 -3.55 14.42
N ASP A 90 3.76 -4.70 14.70
CA ASP A 90 2.98 -4.95 15.91
C ASP A 90 3.77 -5.80 16.88
N LEU A 91 3.77 -5.39 18.14
CA LEU A 91 4.25 -6.13 19.30
C LEU A 91 3.06 -6.35 20.24
N LEU A 92 2.64 -7.59 20.38
CA LEU A 92 1.53 -8.01 21.23
C LEU A 92 2.09 -8.44 22.59
N PHE A 93 1.68 -7.79 23.66
CA PHE A 93 2.04 -8.17 25.03
C PHE A 93 0.78 -8.59 25.80
N ASP A 94 0.94 -9.33 26.89
CA ASP A 94 -0.20 -9.87 27.66
C ASP A 94 -1.23 -8.82 28.14
N LYS A 95 -0.81 -7.56 28.28
CA LYS A 95 -1.62 -6.46 28.83
C LYS A 95 -1.80 -5.28 27.89
N MET A 96 -1.04 -5.21 26.80
CA MET A 96 -1.05 -4.09 25.87
C MET A 96 -0.45 -4.49 24.54
N ASP A 97 -0.87 -3.82 23.48
CA ASP A 97 -0.28 -3.98 22.15
C ASP A 97 0.36 -2.67 21.73
N LEU A 98 1.51 -2.75 21.07
CA LEU A 98 2.24 -1.61 20.55
C LEU A 98 2.38 -1.75 19.04
N ARG A 99 1.90 -0.74 18.30
CA ARG A 99 2.04 -0.64 16.84
C ARG A 99 2.91 0.55 16.46
N ILE A 100 4.01 0.27 15.78
CA ILE A 100 5.02 1.25 15.36
C ILE A 100 5.04 1.35 13.85
N GLY A 101 4.93 2.56 13.30
CA GLY A 101 5.05 2.81 11.86
C GLY A 101 3.80 3.38 11.20
N GLN A 102 3.74 3.32 9.87
CA GLN A 102 2.65 3.91 9.09
C GLN A 102 1.54 2.89 8.82
N GLN A 103 0.31 3.21 9.20
CA GLN A 103 -0.85 2.31 9.06
C GLN A 103 -2.07 3.05 8.50
N GLN A 104 -2.98 2.34 7.83
CA GLN A 104 -4.28 2.87 7.48
C GLN A 104 -5.32 2.42 8.51
N ILE A 105 -5.98 3.37 9.19
CA ILE A 105 -6.98 3.07 10.22
C ILE A 105 -8.36 3.22 9.60
N ILE A 106 -9.11 2.11 9.56
CA ILE A 106 -10.45 2.05 8.99
C ILE A 106 -11.47 2.12 10.12
N TRP A 107 -12.33 3.15 10.12
CA TRP A 107 -13.41 3.29 11.11
C TRP A 107 -14.78 3.47 10.44
N GLY A 108 -15.54 2.39 10.29
CA GLY A 108 -16.89 2.41 9.71
C GLY A 108 -16.93 2.74 8.20
N LYS A 109 -16.56 1.75 7.39
CA LYS A 109 -16.74 1.74 5.93
C LYS A 109 -18.12 1.15 5.60
N ALA A 110 -18.88 1.80 4.73
CA ALA A 110 -20.07 1.20 4.10
C ALA A 110 -19.79 0.92 2.61
N ASP A 111 -20.61 0.09 1.98
CA ASP A 111 -20.48 -0.23 0.56
C ASP A 111 -20.59 1.05 -0.29
N GLY A 112 -19.47 1.44 -0.91
CA GLY A 112 -19.42 2.59 -1.81
C GLY A 112 -19.29 3.97 -1.14
N MET A 113 -19.24 4.07 0.20
CA MET A 113 -19.08 5.38 0.86
C MET A 113 -18.33 5.35 2.19
N PHE A 114 -17.58 6.43 2.44
CA PHE A 114 -16.93 6.70 3.71
C PHE A 114 -17.92 7.38 4.66
N ILE A 115 -18.61 6.63 5.53
CA ILE A 115 -19.58 7.23 6.46
C ILE A 115 -18.85 7.86 7.66
N THR A 116 -18.01 7.09 8.34
CA THR A 116 -17.31 7.55 9.56
C THR A 116 -15.80 7.41 9.49
N ASP A 117 -15.27 7.12 8.29
CA ASP A 117 -13.86 6.83 8.07
C ASP A 117 -13.02 8.11 8.02
N ILE A 118 -12.80 8.72 9.19
CA ILE A 118 -12.17 10.04 9.36
C ILE A 118 -10.73 9.98 9.88
N VAL A 119 -10.25 8.82 10.32
CA VAL A 119 -8.94 8.71 11.01
C VAL A 119 -7.78 8.80 10.00
N SER A 120 -7.86 8.02 8.93
CA SER A 120 -6.91 8.14 7.82
C SER A 120 -7.32 9.29 6.90
N PRO A 121 -6.44 10.28 6.66
CA PRO A 121 -6.66 11.29 5.65
C PRO A 121 -6.90 10.65 4.28
N LYS A 122 -7.61 11.36 3.39
CA LYS A 122 -7.99 10.84 2.07
C LYS A 122 -7.40 11.72 0.98
N ASN A 123 -6.74 11.11 -0.01
CA ASN A 123 -6.43 11.78 -1.25
C ASN A 123 -7.60 11.59 -2.23
N LEU A 124 -8.36 12.66 -2.45
CA LEU A 124 -9.53 12.67 -3.34
C LEU A 124 -9.26 13.34 -4.69
N SER A 125 -7.99 13.50 -5.06
CA SER A 125 -7.60 14.06 -6.37
C SER A 125 -8.17 13.22 -7.51
N GLU A 126 -8.29 11.91 -7.29
CA GLU A 126 -8.97 10.96 -8.16
C GLU A 126 -9.94 10.13 -7.30
N PHE A 127 -11.23 10.41 -7.39
CA PHE A 127 -12.23 9.80 -6.49
C PHE A 127 -12.90 8.54 -7.06
N LEU A 128 -13.07 8.47 -8.39
CA LEU A 128 -13.91 7.44 -9.02
C LEU A 128 -13.15 6.18 -9.42
N LEU A 129 -11.86 6.30 -9.70
CA LEU A 129 -11.05 5.21 -10.27
C LEU A 129 -10.31 4.40 -9.21
N PRO A 130 -9.67 5.03 -8.20
CA PRO A 130 -8.92 4.28 -7.19
C PRO A 130 -9.86 3.59 -6.20
N ASP A 131 -9.44 2.42 -5.72
CA ASP A 131 -10.14 1.73 -4.65
C ASP A 131 -9.98 2.47 -3.31
N PHE A 132 -10.84 2.16 -2.34
CA PHE A 132 -10.87 2.88 -1.07
C PHE A 132 -9.58 2.79 -0.25
N ASP A 133 -8.84 1.69 -0.36
CA ASP A 133 -7.52 1.51 0.25
C ASP A 133 -6.45 2.38 -0.42
N GLU A 134 -6.59 2.70 -1.71
CA GLU A 134 -5.70 3.61 -2.43
C GLU A 134 -5.92 5.07 -2.07
N ILE A 135 -7.19 5.44 -1.82
CA ILE A 135 -7.58 6.79 -1.42
C ILE A 135 -7.06 7.14 -0.02
N ARG A 136 -6.90 6.14 0.86
CA ARG A 136 -6.46 6.38 2.24
C ARG A 136 -4.97 6.67 2.31
N ILE A 137 -4.63 7.67 3.11
CA ILE A 137 -3.25 7.99 3.46
C ILE A 137 -2.97 7.36 4.83
N GLY A 138 -1.86 6.64 4.92
CA GLY A 138 -1.43 6.04 6.18
C GLY A 138 -1.04 7.12 7.19
N VAL A 139 -1.41 6.91 8.45
CA VAL A 139 -1.00 7.74 9.59
C VAL A 139 0.14 7.05 10.32
N THR A 140 1.13 7.83 10.74
CA THR A 140 2.28 7.31 11.49
C THR A 140 1.90 7.16 12.96
N SER A 141 1.95 5.93 13.46
CA SER A 141 1.93 5.60 14.89
C SER A 141 3.35 5.50 15.46
N LEU A 142 3.39 5.63 16.79
CA LEU A 142 4.55 5.91 17.65
C LEU A 142 5.75 5.00 17.43
#